data_AF-A0A2A5RWR5-F1
#
_entry.id   AF-A0A2A5RWR5-F1
#
_cell.length_a   1.000
_cell.length_b   1.000
_cell.length_c   1.000
_cell.angle_alpha   90.00
_cell.angle_beta   90.00
_cell.angle_gamma   90.00
#
_symmetry.space_group_name_H-M   'P 1'
#
loop_
_entity.id
_entity.type
_entity.pdbx_description
1 polymer ?
#
loop_
_entity_poly.entity_id
_entity_poly.type
_entity_poly.pdbx_seq_one_letter_code
_entity_poly.pdbx_strand_id
1 'polypeptide(L)'
;MFYQYFNEEITVMPNFLQRKYITSIRALAKTEKYENIKKSLNDILNEKVTADIKIKKILANYKDIILDAYINIQSSKSFKYSAIFELHDDIEIKEIVNKITKGNTILNSTIRNVSKINDYKATKLNGAMIFTFLLDGQKIINDVIKKFKTTYSAVVKLWENEIDGNKRKFIEIDVDSVGLYFRMENNDFFGNMIGSIAGYLEQCIGLSLDPIDFFSTLEYIKDMDENGKNKSIAKVSAQKMVLDTGSQAVLDSSESENIVLPILGDLKKIMEVNNELFSKSPKIKQLLDSFISDTELTSHLPWITFIWDDKIKSKKIQVKFDLSDYPYTLLNYYNHKKGRKGMNDVIESILEAYCEIKNNKAWDNNSRVS
;
A
#
# COMPACT_ATOMS: atom_id res chain seq x y z
N MET A 1 -18.85 18.57 10.14
CA MET A 1 -18.37 17.39 10.90
C MET A 1 -16.85 17.24 10.83
N PHE A 2 -16.26 17.30 9.62
CA PHE A 2 -14.81 17.29 9.41
C PHE A 2 -14.00 18.12 10.43
N TYR A 3 -14.28 19.43 10.54
CA TYR A 3 -13.51 20.31 11.42
C TYR A 3 -13.53 19.93 12.90
N GLN A 4 -14.62 19.29 13.36
CA GLN A 4 -14.70 18.79 14.74
C GLN A 4 -13.73 17.63 14.95
N TYR A 5 -13.74 16.64 14.05
CA TYR A 5 -12.82 15.50 14.10
C TYR A 5 -11.38 15.96 13.92
N PHE A 6 -11.12 16.86 12.97
CA PHE A 6 -9.79 17.41 12.75
C PHE A 6 -9.27 18.20 13.95
N ASN A 7 -10.13 18.97 14.63
CA ASN A 7 -9.73 19.68 15.86
C ASN A 7 -9.30 18.74 16.99
N GLU A 8 -10.01 17.61 17.16
CA GLU A 8 -9.63 16.56 18.11
C GLU A 8 -8.38 15.80 17.66
N GLU A 9 -8.23 15.54 16.36
CA GLU A 9 -7.06 14.90 15.76
C GLU A 9 -5.77 15.67 16.08
N ILE A 10 -5.78 17.01 16.00
CA ILE A 10 -4.61 17.84 16.28
C ILE A 10 -3.99 17.52 17.65
N THR A 11 -4.80 17.15 18.65
CA THR A 11 -4.31 16.80 19.99
C THR A 11 -3.56 15.48 20.05
N VAL A 12 -3.86 14.53 19.16
CA VAL A 12 -3.18 13.22 19.06
C VAL A 12 -2.27 13.10 17.84
N MET A 13 -2.24 14.14 17.00
CA MET A 13 -1.46 14.22 15.79
C MET A 13 0.04 14.16 16.11
N PRO A 14 0.82 13.26 15.49
CA PRO A 14 2.27 13.21 15.69
C PRO A 14 2.96 14.53 15.31
N ASN A 15 4.01 14.91 16.03
CA ASN A 15 4.76 16.15 15.81
C ASN A 15 5.25 16.32 14.36
N PHE A 16 5.67 15.24 13.70
CA PHE A 16 6.12 15.32 12.31
C PHE A 16 4.97 15.73 11.36
N LEU A 17 3.75 15.27 11.63
CA LEU A 17 2.57 15.59 10.83
C LEU A 17 2.10 17.02 11.10
N GLN A 18 2.12 17.47 12.37
CA GLN A 18 1.88 18.88 12.71
C GLN A 18 2.83 19.82 11.96
N ARG A 19 4.13 19.48 11.92
CA ARG A 19 5.12 20.24 11.13
C ARG A 19 4.80 20.25 9.64
N LYS A 20 4.34 19.13 9.06
CA LYS A 20 3.89 19.08 7.66
C LYS A 20 2.72 20.03 7.40
N TYR A 21 1.73 20.11 8.31
CA TYR A 21 0.65 21.09 8.21
C TYR A 21 1.17 22.53 8.22
N ILE A 22 2.04 22.87 9.18
CA ILE A 22 2.63 24.22 9.24
C ILE A 22 3.39 24.57 7.96
N THR A 23 4.18 23.63 7.41
CA THR A 23 4.90 23.84 6.15
C THR A 23 3.94 24.01 4.97
N SER A 24 2.90 23.18 4.89
CA SER A 24 1.88 23.26 3.83
C SER A 24 1.12 24.59 3.88
N ILE A 25 0.69 25.03 5.07
CA ILE A 25 0.03 26.31 5.29
C ILE A 25 0.94 27.48 4.90
N ARG A 26 2.23 27.44 5.27
CA ARG A 26 3.20 28.46 4.86
C ARG A 26 3.38 28.55 3.35
N ALA A 27 3.35 27.41 2.66
CA ALA A 27 3.43 27.40 1.20
C ALA A 27 2.15 28.00 0.59
N LEU A 28 0.98 27.60 1.08
CA LEU A 28 -0.32 28.11 0.63
C LEU A 28 -0.49 29.62 0.90
N ALA A 29 0.00 30.13 2.03
CA ALA A 29 -0.09 31.55 2.37
C ALA A 29 0.70 32.47 1.41
N LYS A 30 1.55 31.91 0.54
CA LYS A 30 2.27 32.65 -0.52
C LYS A 30 1.50 32.70 -1.84
N THR A 31 0.39 31.96 -1.96
CA THR A 31 -0.42 31.92 -3.17
C THR A 31 -1.41 33.07 -3.20
N GLU A 32 -1.80 33.51 -4.40
CA GLU A 32 -2.75 34.61 -4.60
C GLU A 32 -4.09 34.38 -3.89
N LYS A 33 -4.53 33.11 -3.77
CA LYS A 33 -5.77 32.71 -3.09
C LYS A 33 -5.85 33.22 -1.65
N TYR A 34 -4.71 33.39 -0.96
CA TYR A 34 -4.65 33.73 0.46
C TYR A 34 -3.94 35.06 0.76
N GLU A 35 -3.70 35.89 -0.25
CA GLU A 35 -2.96 37.15 -0.09
C GLU A 35 -3.66 38.09 0.90
N ASN A 36 -4.99 38.11 0.91
CA ASN A 36 -5.82 38.93 1.80
C ASN A 36 -5.67 38.57 3.30
N ILE A 37 -5.36 37.32 3.63
CA ILE A 37 -5.21 36.83 5.02
C ILE A 37 -3.75 36.58 5.41
N LYS A 38 -2.81 36.76 4.49
CA LYS A 38 -1.39 36.41 4.64
C LYS A 38 -0.72 37.06 5.83
N LYS A 39 -1.00 38.34 6.09
CA LYS A 39 -0.43 39.06 7.26
C LYS A 39 -0.86 38.39 8.56
N SER A 40 -2.16 38.22 8.77
CA SER A 40 -2.72 37.60 9.97
C SER A 40 -2.30 36.13 10.14
N LEU A 41 -2.17 35.38 9.03
CA LEU A 41 -1.62 34.03 9.06
C LEU A 41 -0.16 34.01 9.52
N ASN A 42 0.67 34.91 8.99
CA ASN A 42 2.08 35.00 9.37
C ASN A 42 2.25 35.38 10.85
N ASP A 43 1.39 36.25 11.37
CA ASP A 43 1.38 36.59 12.79
C ASP A 43 1.19 35.33 13.65
N ILE A 44 0.17 34.50 13.35
CA ILE A 44 -0.08 33.23 14.06
C ILE A 44 1.09 32.25 13.88
N LEU A 45 1.63 32.12 12.67
CA LEU A 45 2.72 31.18 12.35
C LEU A 45 4.04 31.53 13.06
N ASN A 46 4.25 32.80 13.38
CA ASN A 46 5.44 33.33 14.04
C ASN A 46 5.34 33.38 15.58
N GLU A 47 4.15 33.18 16.15
CA GLU A 47 3.98 33.08 17.60
C GLU A 47 4.91 32.01 18.22
N LYS A 48 5.42 32.27 19.43
CA LYS A 48 6.24 31.32 20.20
C LYS A 48 5.39 30.30 20.95
N VAL A 49 4.54 29.59 20.22
CA VAL A 49 3.68 28.49 20.73
C VAL A 49 3.91 27.21 19.93
N THR A 50 3.42 26.09 20.45
CA THR A 50 3.54 24.77 19.83
C THR A 50 2.74 24.68 18.52
N ALA A 51 3.10 23.74 17.64
CA ALA A 51 2.52 23.63 16.31
C ALA A 51 1.01 23.30 16.36
N ASP A 52 0.57 22.46 17.30
CA ASP A 52 -0.84 22.15 17.54
C ASP A 52 -1.66 23.40 17.88
N ILE A 53 -1.15 24.29 18.75
CA ILE A 53 -1.82 25.56 19.10
C ILE A 53 -1.97 26.45 17.87
N LYS A 54 -0.92 26.54 17.05
CA LYS A 54 -0.97 27.31 15.77
C LYS A 54 -2.03 26.75 14.84
N ILE A 55 -2.04 25.43 14.62
CA ILE A 55 -3.00 24.78 13.73
C ILE A 55 -4.43 25.00 14.25
N LYS A 56 -4.67 24.90 15.57
CA LYS A 56 -5.99 25.18 16.17
C LYS A 56 -6.43 26.63 15.96
N LYS A 57 -5.53 27.61 16.17
CA LYS A 57 -5.83 29.02 15.89
C LYS A 57 -6.16 29.27 14.42
N ILE A 58 -5.44 28.63 13.51
CA ILE A 58 -5.69 28.74 12.06
C ILE A 58 -7.02 28.06 11.71
N LEU A 59 -7.30 26.88 12.27
CA LEU A 59 -8.57 26.16 12.08
C LEU A 59 -9.79 26.98 12.56
N ALA A 60 -9.65 27.75 13.64
CA ALA A 60 -10.74 28.58 14.15
C ALA A 60 -11.07 29.76 13.22
N ASN A 61 -10.05 30.35 12.58
CA ASN A 61 -10.18 31.62 11.87
C ASN A 61 -10.12 31.50 10.34
N TYR A 62 -9.44 30.48 9.81
CA TYR A 62 -9.08 30.33 8.41
C TYR A 62 -9.26 28.86 7.97
N LYS A 63 -10.51 28.40 7.92
CA LYS A 63 -10.84 26.99 7.66
C LYS A 63 -10.45 26.50 6.26
N ASP A 64 -10.49 27.38 5.26
CA ASP A 64 -10.23 27.00 3.87
C ASP A 64 -8.76 26.62 3.64
N ILE A 65 -7.81 27.37 4.23
CA ILE A 65 -6.39 27.03 4.11
C ILE A 65 -6.05 25.72 4.84
N ILE A 66 -6.82 25.35 5.88
CA ILE A 66 -6.69 24.02 6.50
C ILE A 66 -7.14 22.91 5.56
N LEU A 67 -8.24 23.09 4.85
CA LEU A 67 -8.71 22.11 3.87
C LEU A 67 -7.72 21.96 2.72
N ASP A 68 -7.21 23.06 2.17
CA ASP A 68 -6.18 23.00 1.13
C ASP A 68 -4.88 22.36 1.65
N ALA A 69 -4.49 22.67 2.90
CA ALA A 69 -3.32 22.04 3.51
C ALA A 69 -3.52 20.53 3.70
N TYR A 70 -4.74 20.12 4.10
CA TYR A 70 -5.14 18.72 4.18
C TYR A 70 -4.99 18.04 2.82
N ILE A 71 -5.57 18.61 1.76
CA ILE A 71 -5.50 18.10 0.38
C ILE A 71 -4.04 17.95 -0.07
N ASN A 72 -3.21 18.97 0.12
CA ASN A 72 -1.78 18.95 -0.23
C ASN A 72 -1.01 17.85 0.50
N ILE A 73 -1.37 17.58 1.75
CA ILE A 73 -0.76 16.50 2.51
C ILE A 73 -1.22 15.15 1.97
N GLN A 74 -2.52 14.95 1.74
CA GLN A 74 -3.04 13.68 1.23
C GLN A 74 -2.51 13.35 -0.18
N SER A 75 -2.31 14.35 -1.04
CA SER A 75 -1.76 14.15 -2.39
C SER A 75 -0.28 13.75 -2.42
N SER A 76 0.50 14.17 -1.41
CA SER A 76 1.95 13.95 -1.34
C SER A 76 2.36 12.84 -0.35
N LYS A 77 1.42 12.40 0.48
CA LYS A 77 1.66 11.41 1.53
C LYS A 77 1.90 10.02 0.91
N SER A 78 2.83 9.30 1.53
CA SER A 78 2.97 7.86 1.33
C SER A 78 1.97 7.12 2.20
N PHE A 79 1.30 6.15 1.60
CA PHE A 79 0.39 5.25 2.30
C PHE A 79 1.14 3.99 2.71
N LYS A 80 0.59 3.29 3.70
CA LYS A 80 1.24 2.10 4.25
C LYS A 80 0.79 0.84 3.55
N TYR A 81 -0.47 0.77 3.12
CA TYR A 81 -1.04 -0.41 2.50
C TYR A 81 -1.70 -0.06 1.18
N SER A 82 -1.66 -0.99 0.23
CA SER A 82 -2.44 -0.91 -1.00
C SER A 82 -2.90 -2.29 -1.47
N ALA A 83 -3.97 -2.30 -2.25
CA ALA A 83 -4.41 -3.46 -3.02
C ALA A 83 -4.78 -3.01 -4.43
N ILE A 84 -4.61 -3.90 -5.40
CA ILE A 84 -4.85 -3.60 -6.81
C ILE A 84 -5.93 -4.55 -7.36
N PHE A 85 -6.80 -3.98 -8.18
CA PHE A 85 -7.88 -4.65 -8.87
C PHE A 85 -7.77 -4.37 -10.37
N GLU A 86 -7.97 -5.37 -11.20
CA GLU A 86 -8.12 -5.20 -12.63
C GLU A 86 -9.52 -4.63 -12.92
N LEU A 87 -9.59 -3.60 -13.77
CA LEU A 87 -10.82 -2.93 -14.12
C LEU A 87 -11.26 -3.36 -15.52
N HIS A 88 -12.37 -4.10 -15.57
CA HIS A 88 -12.97 -4.58 -16.81
C HIS A 88 -14.09 -3.64 -17.25
N ASP A 89 -13.71 -2.45 -17.70
CA ASP A 89 -14.67 -1.42 -18.11
C ASP A 89 -14.14 -0.60 -19.30
N ASP A 90 -15.01 -0.27 -20.24
CA ASP A 90 -14.68 0.52 -21.43
C ASP A 90 -14.60 2.02 -21.11
N ILE A 91 -15.24 2.49 -20.02
CA ILE A 91 -15.26 3.90 -19.63
C ILE A 91 -13.84 4.43 -19.41
N GLU A 92 -13.55 5.63 -19.93
CA GLU A 92 -12.26 6.27 -19.70
C GLU A 92 -12.04 6.58 -18.21
N ILE A 93 -10.81 6.42 -17.72
CA ILE A 93 -10.45 6.68 -16.32
C ILE A 93 -10.90 8.07 -15.85
N LYS A 94 -10.72 9.10 -16.69
CA LYS A 94 -11.09 10.47 -16.34
C LYS A 94 -12.59 10.61 -16.14
N GLU A 95 -13.39 9.89 -16.91
CA GLU A 95 -14.84 9.88 -16.79
C GLU A 95 -15.29 9.17 -15.51
N ILE A 96 -14.66 8.05 -15.14
CA ILE A 96 -14.91 7.36 -13.86
C ILE A 96 -14.67 8.30 -12.69
N VAL A 97 -13.50 8.95 -12.65
CA VAL A 97 -13.14 9.89 -11.57
C VAL A 97 -14.13 11.04 -11.53
N ASN A 98 -14.48 11.61 -12.68
CA ASN A 98 -15.43 12.72 -12.74
C ASN A 98 -16.84 12.27 -12.29
N LYS A 99 -17.33 11.11 -12.73
CA LYS A 99 -18.65 10.55 -12.34
C LYS A 99 -18.76 10.43 -10.82
N ILE A 100 -17.72 9.93 -10.16
CA ILE A 100 -17.73 9.68 -8.71
C ILE A 100 -17.55 10.98 -7.90
N THR A 101 -16.79 11.95 -8.41
CA THR A 101 -16.35 13.13 -7.64
C THR A 101 -17.04 14.44 -8.02
N LYS A 102 -17.91 14.46 -9.04
CA LYS A 102 -18.55 15.69 -9.54
C LYS A 102 -19.36 16.40 -8.45
N GLY A 103 -19.04 17.67 -8.21
CA GLY A 103 -19.74 18.50 -7.22
C GLY A 103 -19.43 18.14 -5.75
N ASN A 104 -18.56 17.15 -5.51
CA ASN A 104 -18.19 16.74 -4.18
C ASN A 104 -17.05 17.61 -3.64
N THR A 105 -17.18 17.98 -2.37
CA THR A 105 -16.15 18.65 -1.56
C THR A 105 -15.76 17.72 -0.42
N ILE A 106 -14.57 17.91 0.15
CA ILE A 106 -14.16 17.10 1.32
C ILE A 106 -15.21 17.15 2.43
N LEU A 107 -15.81 18.32 2.66
CA LEU A 107 -16.79 18.52 3.72
C LEU A 107 -18.08 17.71 3.50
N ASN A 108 -18.58 17.62 2.26
CA ASN A 108 -19.80 16.85 1.95
C ASN A 108 -19.52 15.37 1.69
N SER A 109 -18.23 15.00 1.55
CA SER A 109 -17.77 13.63 1.28
C SER A 109 -17.19 12.94 2.50
N THR A 110 -17.29 13.52 3.71
CA THR A 110 -16.85 12.82 4.91
C THR A 110 -17.79 11.69 5.27
N ILE A 111 -17.24 10.50 5.46
CA ILE A 111 -17.94 9.24 5.74
C ILE A 111 -17.76 8.93 7.23
N ARG A 112 -18.82 8.56 7.96
CA ARG A 112 -18.64 8.04 9.32
C ARG A 112 -18.24 6.58 9.22
N ASN A 113 -17.42 6.08 10.15
CA ASN A 113 -17.03 4.67 10.15
C ASN A 113 -18.22 3.68 10.19
N VAL A 114 -19.39 4.13 10.65
CA VAL A 114 -20.63 3.35 10.72
C VAL A 114 -21.59 3.58 9.54
N SER A 115 -21.18 4.39 8.56
CA SER A 115 -21.99 4.67 7.37
C SER A 115 -22.16 3.42 6.51
N LYS A 116 -23.31 3.32 5.83
CA LYS A 116 -23.52 2.26 4.84
C LYS A 116 -22.68 2.56 3.60
N ILE A 117 -22.29 1.52 2.87
CA ILE A 117 -21.51 1.63 1.63
C ILE A 117 -22.17 2.61 0.64
N ASN A 118 -23.51 2.59 0.52
CA ASN A 118 -24.25 3.47 -0.39
C ASN A 118 -24.17 4.97 -0.02
N ASP A 119 -23.72 5.30 1.19
CA ASP A 119 -23.53 6.68 1.64
C ASP A 119 -22.12 7.21 1.30
N TYR A 120 -21.24 6.36 0.77
CA TYR A 120 -19.86 6.74 0.47
C TYR A 120 -19.83 7.82 -0.62
N LYS A 121 -18.91 8.75 -0.46
CA LYS A 121 -18.64 9.82 -1.42
C LYS A 121 -17.14 10.08 -1.45
N ALA A 122 -16.63 10.38 -2.63
CA ALA A 122 -15.24 10.76 -2.80
C ALA A 122 -15.12 12.17 -3.38
N THR A 123 -14.01 12.83 -3.07
CA THR A 123 -13.60 14.08 -3.68
C THR A 123 -12.45 13.84 -4.66
N LYS A 124 -12.28 14.72 -5.65
CA LYS A 124 -11.19 14.64 -6.62
C LYS A 124 -9.86 15.05 -6.01
N LEU A 125 -8.79 14.30 -6.30
CA LEU A 125 -7.43 14.57 -5.84
C LEU A 125 -6.42 14.29 -6.96
N ASN A 126 -6.01 15.32 -7.72
CA ASN A 126 -4.97 15.20 -8.78
C ASN A 126 -5.16 14.01 -9.75
N GLY A 127 -6.39 13.76 -10.20
CA GLY A 127 -6.70 12.62 -11.10
C GLY A 127 -6.98 11.30 -10.36
N ALA A 128 -6.82 11.27 -9.05
CA ALA A 128 -7.28 10.21 -8.15
C ALA A 128 -8.57 10.63 -7.41
N MET A 129 -9.09 9.73 -6.59
CA MET A 129 -10.23 9.94 -5.71
C MET A 129 -9.79 9.83 -4.25
N ILE A 130 -10.34 10.66 -3.37
CA ILE A 130 -10.11 10.58 -1.93
C ILE A 130 -11.41 10.31 -1.19
N PHE A 131 -11.41 9.26 -0.38
CA PHE A 131 -12.47 8.92 0.55
C PHE A 131 -12.02 9.30 1.96
N THR A 132 -12.73 10.22 2.61
CA THR A 132 -12.35 10.71 3.95
C THR A 132 -13.30 10.16 5.00
N PHE A 133 -12.79 9.30 5.85
CA PHE A 133 -13.50 8.67 6.96
C PHE A 133 -13.28 9.44 8.27
N LEU A 134 -14.32 9.43 9.11
CA LEU A 134 -14.33 9.97 10.46
C LEU A 134 -14.33 8.78 11.42
N LEU A 135 -13.21 8.62 12.12
CA LEU A 135 -13.00 7.49 13.02
C LEU A 135 -13.09 7.96 14.47
N ASP A 136 -13.86 7.22 15.26
CA ASP A 136 -13.92 7.35 16.70
C ASP A 136 -13.03 6.28 17.34
N GLY A 137 -12.32 6.64 18.41
CA GLY A 137 -11.43 5.74 19.13
C GLY A 137 -11.47 5.96 20.62
N GLN A 138 -10.99 4.98 21.38
CA GLN A 138 -10.99 5.02 22.84
C GLN A 138 -9.73 4.39 23.43
N LYS A 139 -9.15 5.05 24.44
CA LYS A 139 -7.98 4.55 25.17
C LYS A 139 -8.14 4.79 26.67
N ILE A 140 -7.72 3.82 27.47
CA ILE A 140 -7.62 3.97 28.92
C ILE A 140 -6.35 4.76 29.24
N ILE A 141 -6.49 5.88 29.95
CA ILE A 141 -5.39 6.72 30.41
C ILE A 141 -5.66 7.05 31.86
N ASN A 142 -4.78 6.60 32.77
CA ASN A 142 -4.92 6.73 34.22
C ASN A 142 -6.29 6.22 34.71
N ASP A 143 -6.64 4.99 34.34
CA ASP A 143 -7.90 4.31 34.69
C ASP A 143 -9.20 4.99 34.21
N VAL A 144 -9.07 6.01 33.35
CA VAL A 144 -10.21 6.71 32.74
C VAL A 144 -10.24 6.45 31.24
N ILE A 145 -11.42 6.07 30.72
CA ILE A 145 -11.65 5.93 29.28
C ILE A 145 -11.68 7.34 28.67
N LYS A 146 -10.71 7.62 27.81
CA LYS A 146 -10.68 8.83 26.98
C LYS A 146 -11.07 8.49 25.55
N LYS A 147 -12.00 9.28 25.01
CA LYS A 147 -12.44 9.20 23.61
C LYS A 147 -11.62 10.14 22.75
N PHE A 148 -11.35 9.71 21.53
CA PHE A 148 -10.56 10.42 20.54
C PHE A 148 -11.28 10.35 19.19
N LYS A 149 -11.02 11.35 18.35
CA LYS A 149 -11.49 11.41 16.98
C LYS A 149 -10.35 11.71 16.04
N THR A 150 -10.40 11.13 14.85
CA THR A 150 -9.46 11.43 13.78
C THR A 150 -10.15 11.45 12.43
N THR A 151 -9.60 12.24 11.52
CA THR A 151 -9.87 12.04 10.09
C THR A 151 -8.93 10.97 9.57
N TYR A 152 -9.42 10.17 8.63
CA TYR A 152 -8.68 9.11 7.98
C TYR A 152 -8.98 9.17 6.49
N SER A 153 -7.99 9.02 5.62
CA SER A 153 -8.22 9.07 4.18
C SER A 153 -7.67 7.84 3.50
N ALA A 154 -8.47 7.32 2.58
CA ALA A 154 -8.06 6.36 1.56
C ALA A 154 -8.00 7.07 0.21
N VAL A 155 -7.03 6.71 -0.62
CA VAL A 155 -6.86 7.27 -1.96
C VAL A 155 -7.02 6.15 -2.98
N VAL A 156 -7.83 6.41 -3.99
CA VAL A 156 -8.05 5.47 -5.10
C VAL A 156 -7.43 6.06 -6.36
N LYS A 157 -6.40 5.39 -6.88
CA LYS A 157 -5.74 5.72 -8.14
C LYS A 157 -6.23 4.77 -9.23
N LEU A 158 -6.25 5.26 -10.47
CA LEU A 158 -6.47 4.42 -11.62
C LEU A 158 -5.22 4.42 -12.49
N TRP A 159 -4.91 3.27 -13.05
CA TRP A 159 -3.73 3.01 -13.87
C TRP A 159 -4.14 2.45 -15.22
N GLU A 160 -3.34 2.73 -16.25
CA GLU A 160 -3.43 2.05 -17.54
C GLU A 160 -2.05 1.52 -17.89
N ASN A 161 -2.01 0.31 -18.39
CA ASN A 161 -0.80 -0.28 -18.96
C ASN A 161 -1.15 -0.82 -20.35
N GLU A 162 -0.27 -0.59 -21.32
CA GLU A 162 -0.45 -1.05 -22.69
C GLU A 162 0.81 -1.80 -23.12
N ILE A 163 0.66 -3.10 -23.36
CA ILE A 163 1.73 -3.97 -23.85
C ILE A 163 1.25 -4.64 -25.12
N ASP A 164 2.02 -4.50 -26.20
CA ASP A 164 1.73 -5.06 -27.53
C ASP A 164 0.33 -4.70 -28.06
N GLY A 165 -0.14 -3.49 -27.77
CA GLY A 165 -1.46 -2.99 -28.16
C GLY A 165 -2.63 -3.48 -27.30
N ASN A 166 -2.36 -4.30 -26.28
CA ASN A 166 -3.37 -4.72 -25.31
C ASN A 166 -3.36 -3.75 -24.12
N LYS A 167 -4.36 -2.87 -24.08
CA LYS A 167 -4.56 -1.92 -22.99
C LYS A 167 -5.36 -2.56 -21.86
N ARG A 168 -4.80 -2.53 -20.64
CA ARG A 168 -5.47 -2.94 -19.40
C ARG A 168 -5.58 -1.76 -18.45
N LYS A 169 -6.65 -1.74 -17.66
CA LYS A 169 -6.91 -0.70 -16.65
C LYS A 169 -6.91 -1.33 -15.27
N PHE A 170 -6.47 -0.57 -14.28
CA PHE A 170 -6.39 -1.04 -12.90
C PHE A 170 -6.85 0.03 -11.92
N ILE A 171 -7.34 -0.40 -10.77
CA ILE A 171 -7.62 0.44 -9.61
C ILE A 171 -6.69 0.04 -8.47
N GLU A 172 -5.96 1.00 -7.93
CA GLU A 172 -5.20 0.85 -6.69
C GLU A 172 -5.92 1.59 -5.57
N ILE A 173 -6.20 0.88 -4.46
CA ILE A 173 -6.80 1.44 -3.26
C ILE A 173 -5.71 1.53 -2.19
N ASP A 174 -5.28 2.76 -1.89
CA ASP A 174 -4.29 3.06 -0.86
C ASP A 174 -4.95 3.42 0.48
N VAL A 175 -4.44 2.84 1.56
CA VAL A 175 -4.87 3.12 2.93
C VAL A 175 -3.67 3.26 3.86
N ASP A 176 -3.72 4.19 4.83
CA ASP A 176 -2.60 4.42 5.74
C ASP A 176 -2.78 3.70 7.08
N SER A 177 -1.71 3.56 7.84
CA SER A 177 -1.80 3.17 9.24
C SER A 177 -2.61 4.16 10.08
N VAL A 178 -3.33 3.61 11.06
CA VAL A 178 -4.00 4.38 12.11
C VAL A 178 -3.74 3.70 13.46
N GLY A 179 -3.78 4.47 14.55
CA GLY A 179 -3.60 3.93 15.90
C GLY A 179 -4.61 2.81 16.20
N LEU A 180 -4.18 1.77 16.93
CA LEU A 180 -5.00 0.58 17.25
C LEU A 180 -6.35 0.94 17.88
N TYR A 181 -6.38 1.98 18.71
CA TYR A 181 -7.59 2.46 19.39
C TYR A 181 -8.64 3.08 18.47
N PHE A 182 -8.30 3.38 17.21
CA PHE A 182 -9.25 3.82 16.17
C PHE A 182 -9.76 2.66 15.32
N ARG A 183 -9.19 1.46 15.48
CA ARG A 183 -9.56 0.27 14.70
C ARG A 183 -10.72 -0.51 15.31
N MET A 184 -11.22 -0.10 16.47
CA MET A 184 -12.35 -0.74 17.17
C MET A 184 -12.15 -2.27 17.33
N GLU A 185 -10.94 -2.70 17.71
CA GLU A 185 -10.57 -4.12 17.87
C GLU A 185 -10.64 -4.96 16.58
N ASN A 186 -10.80 -4.30 15.42
CA ASN A 186 -10.71 -4.97 14.13
C ASN A 186 -9.23 -5.16 13.73
N ASN A 187 -8.77 -6.41 13.81
CA ASN A 187 -7.42 -6.81 13.38
C ASN A 187 -7.24 -6.67 11.86
N ASP A 188 -8.31 -6.83 11.09
CA ASP A 188 -8.37 -6.59 9.65
C ASP A 188 -9.04 -5.23 9.34
N PHE A 189 -8.54 -4.17 9.97
CA PHE A 189 -9.05 -2.83 9.69
C PHE A 189 -8.76 -2.39 8.24
N PHE A 190 -7.58 -2.71 7.72
CA PHE A 190 -7.12 -2.21 6.43
C PHE A 190 -7.74 -2.96 5.25
N GLY A 191 -7.85 -4.30 5.34
CA GLY A 191 -8.55 -5.09 4.34
C GLY A 191 -10.03 -4.73 4.29
N ASN A 192 -10.70 -4.61 5.45
CA ASN A 192 -12.09 -4.14 5.49
C ASN A 192 -12.29 -2.74 4.88
N MET A 193 -11.34 -1.81 5.10
CA MET A 193 -11.41 -0.48 4.47
C MET A 193 -11.32 -0.58 2.95
N ILE A 194 -10.32 -1.31 2.44
CA ILE A 194 -10.12 -1.56 1.00
C ILE A 194 -11.36 -2.23 0.40
N GLY A 195 -11.82 -3.33 1.01
CA GLY A 195 -12.99 -4.08 0.57
C GLY A 195 -14.27 -3.25 0.58
N SER A 196 -14.46 -2.36 1.56
CA SER A 196 -15.63 -1.47 1.57
C SER A 196 -15.62 -0.45 0.44
N ILE A 197 -14.44 0.05 0.05
CA ILE A 197 -14.28 0.97 -1.07
C ILE A 197 -14.46 0.22 -2.40
N ALA A 198 -13.85 -0.96 -2.55
CA ALA A 198 -14.07 -1.82 -3.72
C ALA A 198 -15.55 -2.16 -3.88
N GLY A 199 -16.22 -2.61 -2.82
CA GLY A 199 -17.65 -2.90 -2.82
C GLY A 199 -18.52 -1.67 -3.14
N TYR A 200 -18.14 -0.47 -2.72
CA TYR A 200 -18.81 0.77 -3.18
C TYR A 200 -18.67 0.96 -4.69
N LEU A 201 -17.45 0.81 -5.22
CA LEU A 201 -17.18 0.96 -6.66
C LEU A 201 -17.96 -0.06 -7.50
N GLU A 202 -18.08 -1.30 -7.03
CA GLU A 202 -18.85 -2.34 -7.72
C GLU A 202 -20.37 -2.13 -7.56
N GLN A 203 -20.86 -2.06 -6.33
CA GLN A 203 -22.29 -2.14 -6.04
C GLN A 203 -23.03 -0.82 -6.31
N CYS A 204 -22.37 0.32 -6.08
CA CYS A 204 -23.00 1.63 -6.18
C CYS A 204 -22.66 2.36 -7.48
N ILE A 205 -21.43 2.19 -7.99
CA ILE A 205 -21.00 2.85 -9.24
C ILE A 205 -21.20 1.95 -10.46
N GLY A 206 -21.16 0.62 -10.27
CA GLY A 206 -21.34 -0.38 -11.32
C GLY A 206 -20.05 -0.76 -12.05
N LEU A 207 -18.88 -0.61 -11.42
CA LEU A 207 -17.61 -1.02 -12.02
C LEU A 207 -17.40 -2.54 -11.86
N SER A 208 -16.73 -3.17 -12.84
CA SER A 208 -16.29 -4.56 -12.74
C SER A 208 -14.85 -4.63 -12.26
N LEU A 209 -14.63 -5.11 -11.03
CA LEU A 209 -13.31 -5.17 -10.40
C LEU A 209 -12.90 -6.61 -10.11
N ASP A 210 -11.83 -7.07 -10.73
CA ASP A 210 -11.26 -8.37 -10.44
C ASP A 210 -10.06 -8.21 -9.49
N PRO A 211 -10.08 -8.80 -8.28
CA PRO A 211 -8.97 -8.69 -7.35
C PRO A 211 -7.72 -9.37 -7.94
N ILE A 212 -6.55 -8.71 -7.82
CA ILE A 212 -5.30 -9.27 -8.34
C ILE A 212 -4.54 -9.97 -7.22
N ASP A 213 -4.28 -11.25 -7.45
CA ASP A 213 -3.23 -12.01 -6.78
C ASP A 213 -1.93 -11.92 -7.59
N PHE A 214 -0.90 -11.33 -7.00
CA PHE A 214 0.41 -11.14 -7.61
C PHE A 214 1.35 -12.33 -7.44
N PHE A 215 0.95 -13.46 -6.85
CA PHE A 215 1.84 -14.60 -6.62
C PHE A 215 2.69 -14.97 -7.86
N SER A 216 2.05 -15.28 -9.00
CA SER A 216 2.77 -15.63 -10.23
C SER A 216 3.59 -14.47 -10.81
N THR A 217 3.18 -13.22 -10.59
CA THR A 217 3.93 -12.03 -10.98
C THR A 217 5.21 -11.88 -10.16
N LEU A 218 5.15 -12.14 -8.86
CA LEU A 218 6.29 -12.06 -7.97
C LEU A 218 7.30 -13.17 -8.26
N GLU A 219 6.83 -14.39 -8.54
CA GLU A 219 7.71 -15.49 -9.00
C GLU A 219 8.38 -15.19 -10.35
N TYR A 220 7.66 -14.56 -11.29
CA TYR A 220 8.27 -14.09 -12.55
C TYR A 220 9.35 -13.03 -12.33
N ILE A 221 9.09 -12.04 -11.48
CA ILE A 221 10.08 -11.00 -11.16
C ILE A 221 11.32 -11.62 -10.51
N LYS A 222 11.12 -12.59 -9.61
CA LYS A 222 12.19 -13.34 -8.96
C LYS A 222 13.03 -14.14 -9.97
N ASP A 223 12.40 -14.90 -10.87
CA ASP A 223 13.10 -15.65 -11.92
C ASP A 223 13.91 -14.71 -12.84
N MET A 224 13.35 -13.55 -13.19
CA MET A 224 14.06 -12.55 -14.00
C MET A 224 15.31 -12.00 -13.28
N ASP A 225 15.23 -11.80 -11.95
CA ASP A 225 16.34 -11.38 -11.10
C ASP A 225 17.44 -12.43 -11.06
N GLU A 226 17.08 -13.68 -10.72
CA GLU A 226 18.00 -14.82 -10.62
C GLU A 226 18.72 -15.10 -11.95
N ASN A 227 18.03 -14.93 -13.08
CA ASN A 227 18.59 -15.14 -14.42
C ASN A 227 19.33 -13.92 -14.99
N GLY A 228 19.48 -12.84 -14.24
CA GLY A 228 20.18 -11.61 -14.67
C GLY A 228 19.51 -10.91 -15.87
N LYS A 229 18.25 -11.23 -16.15
CA LYS A 229 17.44 -10.64 -17.23
C LYS A 229 16.56 -9.51 -16.73
N ASN A 230 16.59 -9.25 -15.43
CA ASN A 230 15.79 -8.23 -14.79
C ASN A 230 16.17 -6.83 -15.32
N LYS A 231 15.27 -6.24 -16.11
CA LYS A 231 15.30 -4.79 -16.35
C LYS A 231 14.77 -4.01 -15.13
N SER A 232 14.04 -4.68 -14.23
CA SER A 232 13.50 -4.09 -13.00
C SER A 232 14.52 -4.18 -11.85
N ILE A 233 14.50 -3.18 -10.98
CA ILE A 233 15.48 -2.98 -9.91
C ILE A 233 15.02 -3.70 -8.62
N ALA A 234 14.06 -4.62 -8.73
CA ALA A 234 13.40 -5.29 -7.63
C ALA A 234 14.14 -6.58 -7.25
N LYS A 235 14.65 -6.65 -6.02
CA LYS A 235 15.30 -7.84 -5.46
C LYS A 235 14.51 -8.41 -4.30
N VAL A 236 14.41 -9.72 -4.19
CA VAL A 236 13.84 -10.35 -2.99
C VAL A 236 14.77 -10.05 -1.81
N SER A 237 14.20 -9.67 -0.67
CA SER A 237 14.94 -9.38 0.56
C SER A 237 14.54 -10.25 1.74
N ALA A 238 13.27 -10.67 1.79
CA ALA A 238 12.80 -11.57 2.83
C ALA A 238 11.59 -12.36 2.34
N GLN A 239 11.39 -13.56 2.86
CA GLN A 239 10.18 -14.34 2.63
C GLN A 239 9.87 -15.27 3.81
N LYS A 240 8.60 -15.61 4.00
CA LYS A 240 8.17 -16.65 4.94
C LYS A 240 7.64 -17.83 4.17
N MET A 241 8.11 -19.01 4.52
CA MET A 241 7.58 -20.28 4.03
C MET A 241 7.00 -21.07 5.20
N VAL A 242 5.85 -21.70 4.96
CA VAL A 242 5.18 -22.59 5.91
C VAL A 242 5.11 -23.96 5.25
N LEU A 243 5.76 -24.93 5.86
CA LEU A 243 5.72 -26.32 5.40
C LEU A 243 4.39 -26.96 5.80
N ASP A 244 3.96 -28.02 5.10
CA ASP A 244 2.77 -28.81 5.45
C ASP A 244 2.77 -29.33 6.88
N THR A 245 3.96 -29.57 7.44
CA THR A 245 4.15 -30.00 8.82
C THR A 245 3.76 -28.93 9.85
N GLY A 246 3.42 -27.72 9.41
CA GLY A 246 3.17 -26.53 10.23
C GLY A 246 4.45 -25.79 10.64
N SER A 247 5.63 -26.33 10.31
CA SER A 247 6.92 -25.68 10.56
C SER A 247 7.06 -24.42 9.70
N GLN A 248 7.68 -23.38 10.26
CA GLN A 248 7.82 -22.09 9.58
C GLN A 248 9.30 -21.72 9.47
N ALA A 249 9.70 -21.27 8.28
CA ALA A 249 11.01 -20.68 8.04
C ALA A 249 10.81 -19.23 7.58
N VAL A 250 11.52 -18.29 8.21
CA VAL A 250 11.60 -16.90 7.77
C VAL A 250 13.02 -16.65 7.29
N LEU A 251 13.14 -16.21 6.05
CA LEU A 251 14.40 -15.85 5.42
C LEU A 251 14.45 -14.35 5.35
N ASP A 252 15.48 -13.76 5.96
CA ASP A 252 15.75 -12.33 5.94
C ASP A 252 17.21 -12.16 5.53
N SER A 253 17.42 -11.86 4.25
CA SER A 253 18.75 -11.60 3.72
C SER A 253 18.96 -10.10 3.70
N SER A 254 19.68 -9.59 4.70
CA SER A 254 20.02 -8.17 4.72
C SER A 254 20.86 -7.76 3.50
N GLU A 255 21.63 -8.68 2.89
CA GLU A 255 22.53 -8.38 1.74
C GLU A 255 22.87 -9.57 0.80
N SER A 256 22.24 -10.76 0.88
CA SER A 256 22.61 -11.91 0.01
C SER A 256 21.67 -12.10 -1.18
N GLU A 257 22.23 -12.34 -2.37
CA GLU A 257 21.54 -12.28 -3.67
C GLU A 257 20.71 -13.51 -4.05
N ASN A 258 20.68 -14.58 -3.24
CA ASN A 258 19.84 -15.76 -3.52
C ASN A 258 19.17 -16.25 -2.24
N ILE A 259 17.84 -16.14 -2.18
CA ILE A 259 17.03 -16.63 -1.05
C ILE A 259 16.56 -18.05 -1.38
N VAL A 260 17.45 -19.02 -1.24
CA VAL A 260 17.08 -20.44 -1.13
C VAL A 260 16.80 -20.72 0.35
N LEU A 261 15.81 -21.57 0.66
CA LEU A 261 15.64 -22.12 2.02
C LEU A 261 17.01 -22.61 2.51
N PRO A 262 17.63 -22.04 3.57
CA PRO A 262 19.00 -22.33 3.96
C PRO A 262 19.23 -23.82 4.08
N ILE A 263 18.27 -24.55 4.66
CA ILE A 263 18.36 -26.00 4.83
C ILE A 263 18.24 -26.76 3.48
N LEU A 264 17.34 -26.36 2.57
CA LEU A 264 17.21 -27.03 1.26
C LEU A 264 18.37 -26.67 0.32
N GLY A 265 18.82 -25.42 0.35
CA GLY A 265 19.98 -24.96 -0.41
C GLY A 265 21.27 -25.60 0.07
N ASP A 266 21.47 -25.68 1.39
CA ASP A 266 22.59 -26.41 1.97
C ASP A 266 22.53 -27.89 1.62
N LEU A 267 21.33 -28.50 1.61
CA LEU A 267 21.15 -29.90 1.21
C LEU A 267 21.47 -30.11 -0.28
N LYS A 268 20.96 -29.26 -1.18
CA LYS A 268 21.30 -29.27 -2.62
C LYS A 268 22.81 -29.14 -2.81
N LYS A 269 23.45 -28.19 -2.12
CA LYS A 269 24.90 -27.97 -2.18
C LYS A 269 25.70 -29.17 -1.63
N ILE A 270 25.25 -29.78 -0.54
CA ILE A 270 25.87 -31.01 -0.01
C ILE A 270 25.78 -32.14 -1.04
N MET A 271 24.62 -32.28 -1.70
CA MET A 271 24.42 -33.30 -2.74
C MET A 271 25.30 -33.05 -3.97
N GLU A 272 25.44 -31.79 -4.40
CA GLU A 272 26.32 -31.40 -5.50
C GLU A 272 27.80 -31.63 -5.19
N VAL A 273 28.27 -31.14 -4.04
CA VAL A 273 29.68 -31.27 -3.60
C VAL A 273 30.07 -32.75 -3.45
N ASN A 274 29.13 -33.60 -3.04
CA ASN A 274 29.35 -35.02 -2.81
C ASN A 274 28.71 -35.91 -3.88
N ASN A 275 28.56 -35.41 -5.10
CA ASN A 275 27.81 -36.11 -6.16
C ASN A 275 28.30 -37.54 -6.42
N GLU A 276 29.60 -37.84 -6.27
CA GLU A 276 30.11 -39.21 -6.40
C GLU A 276 29.57 -40.18 -5.33
N LEU A 277 29.43 -39.72 -4.08
CA LEU A 277 28.89 -40.52 -2.97
C LEU A 277 27.39 -40.75 -3.16
N PHE A 278 26.65 -39.73 -3.59
CA PHE A 278 25.23 -39.82 -3.87
C PHE A 278 24.93 -40.63 -5.15
N SER A 279 25.81 -40.58 -6.15
CA SER A 279 25.70 -41.41 -7.37
C SER A 279 25.89 -42.89 -7.08
N LYS A 280 26.70 -43.24 -6.06
CA LYS A 280 26.84 -44.61 -5.55
C LYS A 280 25.66 -45.07 -4.68
N SER A 281 24.80 -44.14 -4.27
CA SER A 281 23.63 -44.39 -3.42
C SER A 281 22.35 -43.82 -4.04
N PRO A 282 21.90 -44.33 -5.20
CA PRO A 282 20.81 -43.74 -5.98
C PRO A 282 19.48 -43.65 -5.22
N LYS A 283 19.21 -44.59 -4.32
CA LYS A 283 18.01 -44.55 -3.46
C LYS A 283 18.03 -43.37 -2.49
N ILE A 284 19.18 -43.06 -1.89
CA ILE A 284 19.31 -41.93 -0.95
C ILE A 284 19.19 -40.62 -1.73
N LYS A 285 19.86 -40.53 -2.89
CA LYS A 285 19.75 -39.37 -3.78
C LYS A 285 18.29 -39.11 -4.16
N GLN A 286 17.58 -40.14 -4.62
CA GLN A 286 16.17 -40.04 -4.99
C GLN A 286 15.28 -39.62 -3.82
N LEU A 287 15.51 -40.14 -2.61
CA LEU A 287 14.73 -39.75 -1.42
C LEU A 287 14.93 -38.27 -1.06
N LEU A 288 16.16 -37.77 -1.16
CA LEU A 288 16.47 -36.36 -0.89
C LEU A 288 15.93 -35.45 -2.00
N ASP A 289 16.09 -35.82 -3.26
CA ASP A 289 15.51 -35.08 -4.39
C ASP A 289 13.98 -35.02 -4.29
N SER A 290 13.34 -36.14 -3.93
CA SER A 290 11.88 -36.19 -3.72
C SER A 290 11.48 -35.35 -2.51
N PHE A 291 12.20 -35.44 -1.39
CA PHE A 291 11.93 -34.62 -0.21
C PHE A 291 12.05 -33.12 -0.51
N ILE A 292 13.11 -32.72 -1.23
CA ILE A 292 13.29 -31.33 -1.68
C ILE A 292 12.11 -30.90 -2.55
N SER A 293 11.80 -31.69 -3.58
CA SER A 293 10.71 -31.40 -4.51
C SER A 293 9.36 -31.32 -3.80
N ASP A 294 9.01 -32.31 -2.97
CA ASP A 294 7.75 -32.35 -2.22
C ASP A 294 7.66 -31.16 -1.27
N THR A 295 8.76 -30.83 -0.57
CA THR A 295 8.79 -29.68 0.34
C THR A 295 8.62 -28.36 -0.41
N GLU A 296 9.20 -28.23 -1.60
CA GLU A 296 9.02 -27.05 -2.46
C GLU A 296 7.57 -26.95 -2.97
N LEU A 297 7.00 -28.05 -3.47
CA LEU A 297 5.64 -28.15 -4.00
C LEU A 297 4.55 -27.87 -2.95
N THR A 298 4.75 -28.33 -1.71
CA THR A 298 3.71 -28.24 -0.69
C THR A 298 3.88 -27.09 0.29
N SER A 299 5.02 -26.42 0.26
CA SER A 299 5.23 -25.23 1.07
C SER A 299 4.33 -24.07 0.62
N HIS A 300 3.63 -23.46 1.57
CA HIS A 300 2.90 -22.21 1.33
C HIS A 300 3.81 -21.01 1.56
N LEU A 301 3.65 -19.96 0.76
CA LEU A 301 4.37 -18.69 0.86
C LEU A 301 3.42 -17.58 1.39
N PRO A 302 3.18 -17.43 2.70
CA PRO A 302 2.27 -16.39 3.21
C PRO A 302 2.66 -14.98 2.81
N TRP A 303 3.97 -14.71 2.70
CA TRP A 303 4.44 -13.41 2.27
C TRP A 303 5.85 -13.44 1.71
N ILE A 304 6.10 -12.48 0.83
CA ILE A 304 7.42 -12.18 0.24
C ILE A 304 7.66 -10.68 0.29
N THR A 305 8.92 -10.27 0.44
CA THR A 305 9.32 -8.85 0.53
C THR A 305 10.35 -8.55 -0.54
N PHE A 306 10.03 -7.58 -1.38
CA PHE A 306 10.94 -7.06 -2.41
C PHE A 306 11.48 -5.68 -2.03
N ILE A 307 12.68 -5.38 -2.49
CA ILE A 307 13.31 -4.06 -2.42
C ILE A 307 13.50 -3.55 -3.84
N TRP A 308 12.92 -2.39 -4.14
CA TRP A 308 13.26 -1.61 -5.32
C TRP A 308 14.42 -0.69 -4.95
N ASP A 309 15.60 -1.00 -5.50
CA ASP A 309 16.78 -0.15 -5.34
C ASP A 309 16.69 1.09 -6.24
N ASP A 310 17.20 2.20 -5.74
CA ASP A 310 17.54 3.37 -6.54
C ASP A 310 19.08 3.47 -6.52
N LYS A 311 19.69 4.11 -7.52
CA LYS A 311 21.16 4.31 -7.56
C LYS A 311 21.70 5.00 -6.29
N ILE A 312 20.82 5.62 -5.50
CA ILE A 312 21.08 6.20 -4.19
C ILE A 312 20.51 5.28 -3.10
N LYS A 313 21.40 4.64 -2.30
CA LYS A 313 21.05 3.73 -1.19
C LYS A 313 20.01 4.28 -0.18
N SER A 314 19.86 5.60 -0.06
CA SER A 314 18.89 6.22 0.87
C SER A 314 17.44 6.30 0.35
N LYS A 315 17.17 5.90 -0.90
CA LYS A 315 15.86 5.98 -1.56
C LYS A 315 15.21 4.62 -1.87
N LYS A 316 15.70 3.54 -1.25
CA LYS A 316 15.13 2.20 -1.37
C LYS A 316 13.66 2.17 -0.96
N ILE A 317 12.87 1.39 -1.66
CA ILE A 317 11.51 1.04 -1.25
C ILE A 317 11.44 -0.44 -0.95
N GLN A 318 10.94 -0.77 0.23
CA GLN A 318 10.74 -2.15 0.66
C GLN A 318 9.24 -2.40 0.83
N VAL A 319 8.73 -3.42 0.13
CA VAL A 319 7.31 -3.77 0.12
C VAL A 319 7.17 -5.25 0.45
N LYS A 320 6.36 -5.54 1.47
CA LYS A 320 5.90 -6.89 1.76
C LYS A 320 4.58 -7.13 1.05
N PHE A 321 4.49 -8.24 0.35
CA PHE A 321 3.31 -8.77 -0.32
C PHE A 321 2.71 -9.85 0.57
N ASP A 322 1.52 -9.61 1.10
CA ASP A 322 0.77 -10.57 1.90
C ASP A 322 -0.18 -11.36 0.98
N LEU A 323 0.00 -12.67 0.93
CA LEU A 323 -0.62 -13.57 -0.06
C LEU A 323 -1.71 -14.49 0.55
N SER A 324 -1.83 -14.55 1.89
CA SER A 324 -2.63 -15.61 2.56
C SER A 324 -4.08 -15.26 2.92
N ASP A 325 -4.45 -13.97 3.01
CA ASP A 325 -5.62 -13.59 3.81
C ASP A 325 -6.76 -12.90 3.02
N TYR A 326 -6.54 -12.54 1.76
CA TYR A 326 -7.51 -11.81 0.93
C TYR A 326 -7.59 -12.39 -0.48
N PRO A 327 -8.69 -12.14 -1.23
CA PRO A 327 -8.76 -12.51 -2.64
C PRO A 327 -7.79 -11.70 -3.54
N TYR A 328 -7.12 -10.70 -2.98
CA TYR A 328 -6.06 -9.90 -3.61
C TYR A 328 -4.78 -9.98 -2.78
N THR A 329 -3.63 -9.66 -3.37
CA THR A 329 -2.39 -9.47 -2.60
C THR A 329 -2.41 -8.11 -1.89
N LEU A 330 -2.17 -8.09 -0.57
CA LEU A 330 -2.05 -6.85 0.21
C LEU A 330 -0.59 -6.39 0.23
N LEU A 331 -0.32 -5.22 -0.34
CA LEU A 331 1.00 -4.59 -0.31
C LEU A 331 1.17 -3.80 0.99
N ASN A 332 2.32 -3.95 1.65
CA ASN A 332 2.69 -3.23 2.87
C ASN A 332 4.07 -2.58 2.72
N TYR A 333 4.09 -1.25 2.64
CA TYR A 333 5.29 -0.44 2.40
C TYR A 333 6.04 -0.19 3.72
N TYR A 334 6.98 -1.07 4.08
CA TYR A 334 7.80 -0.93 5.29
C TYR A 334 8.74 0.27 5.26
N ASN A 335 9.34 0.54 4.10
CA ASN A 335 10.23 1.66 3.90
C ASN A 335 9.89 2.33 2.57
N HIS A 336 9.60 3.62 2.62
CA HIS A 336 9.21 4.41 1.45
C HIS A 336 9.87 5.79 1.48
N LYS A 337 11.18 5.86 1.79
CA LYS A 337 11.93 7.14 1.85
C LYS A 337 11.87 7.98 0.57
N LYS A 338 11.57 7.36 -0.59
CA LYS A 338 11.31 8.05 -1.87
C LYS A 338 9.91 8.68 -1.97
N GLY A 339 9.09 8.53 -0.93
CA GLY A 339 7.76 9.11 -0.84
C GLY A 339 6.77 8.46 -1.80
N ARG A 340 5.69 9.18 -2.11
CA ARG A 340 4.61 8.75 -3.02
C ARG A 340 5.13 8.37 -4.41
N LYS A 341 6.11 9.10 -4.94
CA LYS A 341 6.70 8.81 -6.25
C LYS A 341 7.24 7.39 -6.32
N GLY A 342 8.02 6.97 -5.32
CA GLY A 342 8.57 5.62 -5.39
C GLY A 342 7.50 4.53 -5.22
N MET A 343 6.41 4.78 -4.49
CA MET A 343 5.30 3.82 -4.46
C MET A 343 4.70 3.65 -5.87
N ASN A 344 4.57 4.75 -6.62
CA ASN A 344 4.13 4.68 -8.01
C ASN A 344 5.11 3.89 -8.89
N ASP A 345 6.43 4.11 -8.74
CA ASP A 345 7.45 3.33 -9.47
C ASP A 345 7.32 1.81 -9.20
N VAL A 346 6.97 1.42 -7.96
CA VAL A 346 6.72 0.00 -7.62
C VAL A 346 5.48 -0.53 -8.35
N ILE A 347 4.37 0.21 -8.30
CA ILE A 347 3.12 -0.23 -8.93
C ILE A 347 3.28 -0.34 -10.45
N GLU A 348 3.92 0.65 -11.09
CA GLU A 348 4.22 0.62 -12.53
C GLU A 348 5.01 -0.66 -12.88
N SER A 349 6.11 -0.92 -12.18
CA SER A 349 6.95 -2.11 -12.43
C SER A 349 6.21 -3.43 -12.25
N ILE A 350 5.32 -3.54 -11.26
CA ILE A 350 4.58 -4.78 -11.00
C ILE A 350 3.46 -4.97 -12.03
N LEU A 351 2.77 -3.90 -12.40
CA LEU A 351 1.73 -3.95 -13.42
C LEU A 351 2.29 -4.27 -14.81
N GLU A 352 3.48 -3.77 -15.14
CA GLU A 352 4.21 -4.17 -16.35
C GLU A 352 4.45 -5.68 -16.37
N ALA A 353 5.07 -6.22 -15.31
CA ALA A 353 5.31 -7.66 -15.20
C ALA A 353 4.02 -8.50 -15.23
N TYR A 354 2.96 -8.05 -14.54
CA TYR A 354 1.65 -8.71 -14.57
C TYR A 354 1.07 -8.76 -15.98
N CYS A 355 1.13 -7.65 -16.73
CA CYS A 355 0.62 -7.59 -18.10
C CYS A 355 1.45 -8.45 -19.06
N GLU A 356 2.77 -8.50 -18.90
CA GLU A 356 3.65 -9.38 -19.69
C GLU A 356 3.25 -10.85 -19.53
N ILE A 357 3.04 -11.31 -18.30
CA ILE A 357 2.62 -12.70 -18.01
C ILE A 357 1.25 -12.99 -18.60
N LYS A 358 0.28 -12.08 -18.43
CA LYS A 358 -1.07 -12.27 -18.95
C LYS A 358 -1.13 -12.31 -20.48
N ASN A 359 -0.23 -11.59 -21.15
CA ASN A 359 -0.08 -11.68 -22.60
C ASN A 359 0.66 -12.98 -23.02
N ASN A 360 1.60 -13.44 -22.19
CA ASN A 360 2.40 -14.64 -22.43
C ASN A 360 1.84 -15.87 -21.71
N LYS A 361 0.79 -16.49 -22.29
CA LYS A 361 0.08 -17.67 -21.75
C LYS A 361 0.97 -18.87 -21.35
N ALA A 362 2.22 -18.93 -21.83
CA ALA A 362 3.14 -20.01 -21.52
C ALA A 362 3.66 -19.99 -20.07
N TRP A 363 3.79 -18.81 -19.44
CA TRP A 363 4.27 -18.70 -18.06
C TRP A 363 3.14 -18.93 -17.03
N ASP A 364 1.94 -18.37 -17.28
CA ASP A 364 0.77 -18.46 -16.38
C ASP A 364 0.32 -19.92 -16.11
N ASN A 365 0.62 -20.85 -17.03
CA ASN A 365 0.30 -22.27 -16.88
C ASN A 365 1.34 -23.07 -16.06
N ASN A 366 2.58 -22.60 -15.94
CA ASN A 366 3.64 -23.32 -15.21
C ASN A 366 3.67 -22.95 -13.72
N SER A 367 3.33 -21.71 -13.36
CA SER A 367 3.40 -21.19 -11.98
C SER A 367 2.30 -21.67 -11.03
N ARG A 368 1.25 -22.34 -11.54
CA ARG A 368 0.17 -22.94 -10.73
C ARG A 368 0.34 -24.45 -10.52
N VAL A 369 1.33 -25.06 -11.16
CA VAL A 369 1.58 -26.52 -11.15
C VAL A 369 2.90 -26.85 -10.44
N SER A 370 3.67 -25.84 -10.05
CA SER A 370 4.92 -25.93 -9.29
C SER A 370 4.74 -25.56 -7.83
#